data_AF-A0A521UBZ7-F1
#
_entry.id   AF-A0A521UBZ7-F1
#
_cell.length_a   1.000
_cell.length_b   1.000
_cell.length_c   1.000
_cell.angle_alpha   90.00
_cell.angle_beta   90.00
_cell.angle_gamma   90.00
#
_symmetry.space_group_name_H-M   'P 1'
#
loop_
_entity.id
_entity.type
_entity.pdbx_description
1 polymer ?
#
loop_
_entity_poly.entity_id
_entity_poly.type
_entity_poly.pdbx_seq_one_letter_code
_entity_poly.pdbx_strand_id
1 'polypeptide(L)'
;MNENLIPTIDAFLKQHVEALNFFADDATVEQAMEDATGGGDYLPLMYYRTLPDPEDPSRLLVCFSYGTDTLDHELKAPERVKQCMEALYAAHPEVAAAPVRLDISGF
;
A
#
# COMPACT_ATOMS: atom_id res chain seq x y z
N MET A 1 -20.53 -11.45 0.84
CA MET A 1 -20.94 -10.02 0.76
C MET A 1 -19.78 -9.08 0.42
N ASN A 2 -18.51 -9.55 0.39
CA ASN A 2 -17.34 -8.67 0.21
C ASN A 2 -16.91 -8.48 -1.26
N GLU A 3 -17.40 -9.28 -2.21
CA GLU A 3 -17.02 -9.18 -3.63
C GLU A 3 -17.38 -7.82 -4.25
N ASN A 4 -18.47 -7.19 -3.79
CA ASN A 4 -18.86 -5.86 -4.25
C ASN A 4 -17.94 -4.75 -3.73
N LEU A 5 -17.16 -5.00 -2.67
CA LEU A 5 -16.24 -4.01 -2.10
C LEU A 5 -14.90 -3.98 -2.85
N ILE A 6 -14.52 -5.08 -3.51
CA ILE A 6 -13.23 -5.20 -4.21
C ILE A 6 -13.03 -4.08 -5.24
N PRO A 7 -13.98 -3.80 -6.17
CA PRO A 7 -13.79 -2.72 -7.15
C PRO A 7 -13.65 -1.34 -6.52
N THR A 8 -14.35 -1.09 -5.41
CA THR A 8 -14.29 0.18 -4.67
C THR A 8 -12.91 0.36 -4.03
N ILE A 9 -12.41 -0.70 -3.37
CA ILE A 9 -11.09 -0.70 -2.73
C ILE A 9 -9.98 -0.56 -3.79
N ASP A 10 -10.05 -1.32 -4.88
CA ASP A 10 -9.11 -1.25 -6.00
C ASP A 10 -9.02 0.16 -6.59
N ALA A 11 -10.17 0.76 -6.91
CA ALA A 11 -10.22 2.09 -7.52
C ALA A 11 -9.64 3.16 -6.58
N PHE A 12 -10.03 3.14 -5.31
CA PHE A 12 -9.56 4.11 -4.33
C PHE A 12 -8.06 3.96 -4.05
N LEU A 13 -7.61 2.77 -3.66
CA LEU A 13 -6.22 2.58 -3.25
C LEU A 13 -5.26 2.79 -4.41
N LYS A 14 -5.61 2.38 -5.62
CA LYS A 14 -4.79 2.67 -6.81
C LYS A 14 -4.60 4.17 -7.00
N GLN A 15 -5.69 4.94 -7.01
CA GLN A 15 -5.62 6.39 -7.20
C GLN A 15 -4.89 7.09 -6.04
N HIS A 16 -5.17 6.67 -4.80
CA HIS A 16 -4.60 7.30 -3.61
C HIS A 16 -3.09 7.03 -3.51
N VAL A 17 -2.67 5.79 -3.75
CA VAL A 17 -1.26 5.40 -3.75
C VAL A 17 -0.51 6.04 -4.92
N GLU A 18 -1.11 6.13 -6.11
CA GLU A 18 -0.53 6.90 -7.22
C GLU A 18 -0.33 8.37 -6.82
N ALA A 19 -1.32 9.02 -6.21
CA ALA A 19 -1.20 10.41 -5.74
C ALA A 19 -0.14 10.59 -4.64
N LEU A 20 0.08 9.59 -3.79
CA LEU A 20 1.13 9.59 -2.77
C LEU A 20 2.54 9.36 -3.36
N ASN A 21 2.64 8.57 -4.43
CA ASN A 21 3.91 8.28 -5.10
C ASN A 21 4.41 9.42 -6.00
N PHE A 22 3.55 10.36 -6.38
CA PHE A 22 3.97 11.55 -7.13
C PHE A 22 4.69 12.54 -6.21
N PHE A 23 6.00 12.36 -5.97
CA PHE A 23 7.04 13.40 -5.78
C PHE A 23 8.45 12.80 -5.58
N ALA A 24 8.89 11.93 -6.49
CA ALA A 24 10.33 11.69 -6.69
C ALA A 24 10.57 11.75 -8.20
N ASP A 25 11.23 12.81 -8.68
CA ASP A 25 11.73 12.82 -10.06
C ASP A 25 12.83 11.75 -10.21
N ASP A 26 13.16 11.37 -11.45
CA ASP A 26 14.15 10.32 -11.73
C ASP A 26 15.48 10.57 -10.99
N ALA A 27 15.86 11.83 -10.80
CA ALA A 27 17.05 12.22 -10.04
C ALA A 27 16.93 11.92 -8.54
N THR A 28 15.75 12.09 -7.96
CA THR A 28 15.45 11.75 -6.56
C THR A 28 15.48 10.23 -6.34
N VAL A 29 15.03 9.45 -7.32
CA VAL A 29 15.09 7.98 -7.29
C VAL A 29 16.54 7.51 -7.41
N GLU A 30 17.32 8.04 -8.35
CA GLU A 30 18.74 7.72 -8.50
C GLU A 30 19.55 8.07 -7.25
N GLN A 31 19.32 9.26 -6.66
CA GLN A 31 19.97 9.69 -5.41
C GLN A 31 19.63 8.76 -4.23
N ALA A 32 18.37 8.33 -4.12
CA ALA A 32 17.92 7.40 -3.09
C ALA A 32 18.53 6.00 -3.20
N MET A 33 18.93 5.59 -4.41
CA MET A 33 19.62 4.33 -4.69
C MET A 33 21.14 4.40 -4.46
N GLU A 34 21.73 5.60 -4.51
CA GLU A 34 23.17 5.81 -4.28
C GLU A 34 23.53 6.08 -2.81
N ASP A 35 22.61 6.60 -1.99
CA ASP A 35 22.87 6.85 -0.57
C ASP A 35 22.91 5.56 0.26
N ALA A 36 24.05 5.29 0.89
CA ALA A 36 24.33 4.06 1.66
C ALA A 36 23.43 3.85 2.91
N THR A 37 22.55 4.79 3.23
CA THR A 37 21.55 4.69 4.31
C THR A 37 20.14 4.36 3.81
N GLY A 38 19.94 4.15 2.51
CA GLY A 38 18.64 3.87 1.93
C GLY A 38 17.77 5.12 1.90
N GLY A 39 17.34 5.54 0.72
CA GLY A 39 16.41 6.66 0.56
C GLY A 39 14.99 6.32 1.01
N GLY A 40 14.79 5.85 2.25
CA GLY A 40 13.53 5.31 2.77
C GLY A 40 12.30 6.21 2.71
N ASP A 41 12.49 7.52 2.56
CA ASP A 41 11.38 8.46 2.33
C ASP A 41 10.93 8.53 0.87
N TYR A 42 11.70 7.99 -0.06
CA TYR A 42 11.48 8.09 -1.50
C TYR A 42 11.06 6.78 -2.16
N LEU A 43 11.13 5.65 -1.45
CA LEU A 43 10.77 4.36 -2.02
C LEU A 43 9.24 4.27 -2.22
N PRO A 44 8.76 4.00 -3.45
CA PRO A 44 7.34 4.06 -3.75
C PRO A 44 6.60 2.90 -3.08
N LEU A 45 5.49 3.23 -2.42
CA LEU A 45 4.50 2.22 -2.00
C LEU A 45 3.68 1.91 -3.24
N MET A 46 3.55 0.66 -3.64
CA MET A 46 2.68 0.26 -4.75
C MET A 46 1.48 -0.51 -4.23
N TYR A 47 0.32 -0.20 -4.79
CA TYR A 47 -0.87 -1.01 -4.62
C TYR A 47 -0.94 -2.05 -5.74
N TYR A 48 -1.14 -3.32 -5.39
CA TYR A 48 -1.22 -4.39 -6.40
C TYR A 48 -2.68 -4.76 -6.71
N ARG A 49 -3.41 -5.26 -5.71
CA ARG A 49 -4.80 -5.71 -5.86
C ARG A 49 -5.45 -6.01 -4.51
N THR A 50 -6.77 -6.13 -4.52
CA THR A 50 -7.56 -6.75 -3.46
C THR A 50 -8.23 -8.03 -3.96
N LEU A 51 -8.25 -9.08 -3.13
CA LEU A 51 -8.91 -10.35 -3.44
C LEU A 51 -9.52 -10.97 -2.17
N PRO A 52 -10.40 -11.98 -2.28
CA PRO A 52 -10.77 -12.80 -1.14
C PRO A 52 -9.53 -13.47 -0.53
N ASP A 53 -9.42 -13.49 0.79
CA ASP A 53 -8.28 -14.12 1.47
C ASP A 53 -8.31 -15.65 1.25
N PRO A 54 -7.22 -16.25 0.73
CA PRO A 54 -7.18 -17.68 0.44
C PRO A 54 -7.23 -18.57 1.70
N GLU A 55 -6.87 -18.05 2.87
CA GLU A 55 -6.93 -18.77 4.15
C GLU A 55 -8.29 -18.58 4.84
N ASP A 56 -8.93 -17.43 4.63
CA ASP A 56 -10.27 -17.14 5.16
C ASP A 56 -11.10 -16.31 4.16
N PRO A 57 -11.91 -16.97 3.30
CA PRO A 57 -12.72 -16.29 2.28
C PRO A 57 -13.74 -15.27 2.82
N SER A 58 -13.97 -15.22 4.14
CA SER A 58 -14.79 -14.18 4.77
C SER A 58 -14.06 -12.83 4.89
N ARG A 59 -12.76 -12.79 4.59
CA ARG A 59 -11.90 -11.60 4.64
C ARG A 59 -11.45 -11.17 3.26
N LEU A 60 -11.03 -9.92 3.17
CA LEU A 60 -10.35 -9.39 2.00
C LEU A 60 -8.85 -9.33 2.28
N LEU A 61 -8.05 -9.83 1.34
CA LEU A 61 -6.60 -9.67 1.30
C LEU A 61 -6.27 -8.47 0.41
N VAL A 62 -5.65 -7.46 0.99
CA VAL A 62 -5.21 -6.24 0.31
C VAL A 62 -3.69 -6.27 0.21
N CYS A 63 -3.16 -6.27 -1.02
CA CYS A 63 -1.75 -6.46 -1.30
C CYS A 63 -1.06 -5.14 -1.67
N PHE A 64 -0.03 -4.79 -0.90
CA PHE A 64 0.89 -3.68 -1.15
C PHE A 64 2.30 -4.19 -1.41
N SER A 65 3.08 -3.41 -2.16
CA SER A 65 4.49 -3.67 -2.38
C SER A 65 5.33 -2.42 -2.13
N TYR A 66 6.60 -2.58 -1.76
CA TYR A 66 7.49 -1.46 -1.41
C TYR A 66 8.86 -1.63 -2.05
N GLY A 67 9.42 -0.54 -2.60
CA GLY A 67 10.79 -0.55 -3.12
C GLY A 67 11.81 -0.76 -1.99
N THR A 68 12.86 -1.53 -2.21
CA THR A 68 13.73 -2.00 -1.12
C THR A 68 15.02 -1.16 -0.94
N ASP A 69 15.18 -0.62 0.26
CA ASP A 69 16.39 -0.84 1.07
C ASP A 69 15.94 -1.44 2.41
N THR A 70 16.61 -2.49 2.84
CA THR A 70 16.08 -3.52 3.76
C THR A 70 15.73 -3.04 5.17
N LEU A 71 16.26 -1.90 5.62
CA LEU A 71 16.00 -1.32 6.94
C LEU A 71 14.75 -0.45 6.99
N ASP A 72 14.45 0.29 5.92
CA ASP A 72 13.30 1.22 5.90
C ASP A 72 11.97 0.53 5.63
N HIS A 73 12.00 -0.62 4.95
CA HIS A 73 10.82 -1.45 4.72
C HIS A 73 10.12 -1.85 6.03
N GLU A 74 10.87 -2.31 7.03
CA GLU A 74 10.27 -2.79 8.29
C GLU A 74 9.72 -1.64 9.15
N LEU A 75 10.26 -0.42 8.98
CA LEU A 75 9.90 0.74 9.79
C LEU A 75 8.79 1.59 9.17
N LYS A 76 8.87 1.90 7.87
CA LYS A 76 8.01 2.90 7.21
C LYS A 76 6.86 2.30 6.41
N ALA A 77 7.02 1.09 5.85
CA ALA A 77 5.96 0.47 5.06
C ALA A 77 4.67 0.22 5.88
N PRO A 78 4.73 -0.25 7.14
CA PRO A 78 3.52 -0.41 7.96
C PRO A 78 2.79 0.90 8.20
N GLU A 79 3.51 2.01 8.38
CA GLU A 79 2.92 3.32 8.64
C GLU A 79 2.24 3.89 7.38
N ARG A 80 2.88 3.81 6.21
CA ARG A 80 2.28 4.26 4.94
C ARG A 80 1.06 3.43 4.55
N VAL A 81 1.12 2.12 4.75
CA VAL A 81 -0.04 1.24 4.54
C VAL A 81 -1.16 1.61 5.51
N LYS A 82 -0.85 1.87 6.78
CA LYS A 82 -1.84 2.35 7.75
C LYS A 82 -2.51 3.64 7.29
N GLN A 83 -1.75 4.63 6.81
CA GLN A 83 -2.30 5.88 6.28
C GLN A 83 -3.23 5.64 5.08
N CYS A 84 -2.87 4.75 4.16
CA CYS A 84 -3.73 4.37 3.03
C CYS A 84 -5.04 3.73 3.50
N MET A 85 -4.98 2.84 4.50
CA MET A 85 -6.17 2.20 5.05
C MET A 85 -7.05 3.19 5.82
N GLU A 86 -6.47 4.11 6.59
CA GLU A 86 -7.22 5.18 7.26
C GLU A 86 -7.92 6.09 6.25
N ALA A 87 -7.24 6.47 5.16
CA ALA A 87 -7.84 7.26 4.08
C ALA A 87 -8.97 6.50 3.38
N LEU A 88 -8.78 5.20 3.13
CA LEU A 88 -9.81 4.32 2.56
C LEU A 88 -11.04 4.24 3.47
N TYR A 89 -10.86 4.04 4.78
CA TYR A 89 -11.96 3.94 5.72
C TYR A 89 -12.70 5.28 5.91
N ALA A 90 -11.97 6.40 5.84
CA ALA A 90 -12.59 7.73 5.88
C ALA A 90 -13.42 8.01 4.62
N ALA A 91 -12.96 7.58 3.44
CA ALA A 91 -13.66 7.77 2.17
C ALA A 91 -14.79 6.76 1.93
N HIS A 92 -14.63 5.53 2.43
CA HIS A 92 -15.54 4.40 2.25
C HIS A 92 -15.85 3.72 3.59
N PRO A 93 -16.72 4.31 4.43
CA PRO A 93 -17.09 3.75 5.73
C PRO A 93 -17.67 2.33 5.65
N GLU A 94 -18.30 1.97 4.52
CA GLU A 94 -18.78 0.62 4.25
C GLU A 94 -17.67 -0.43 4.22
N VAL A 95 -16.43 -0.03 3.92
CA VAL A 95 -15.25 -0.88 3.93
C VAL A 95 -14.70 -1.05 5.35
N ALA A 96 -14.87 -0.06 6.23
CA ALA A 96 -14.40 -0.11 7.62
C ALA A 96 -15.08 -1.22 8.45
N ALA A 97 -16.26 -1.66 8.02
CA ALA A 97 -16.97 -2.77 8.64
C ALA A 97 -16.51 -4.16 8.14
N ALA A 98 -15.68 -4.22 7.10
CA ALA A 98 -15.22 -5.48 6.51
C ALA A 98 -13.90 -5.95 7.16
N PRO A 99 -13.76 -7.26 7.45
CA PRO A 99 -12.49 -7.80 7.94
C PRO A 99 -11.46 -7.82 6.81
N VAL A 100 -10.36 -7.08 7.00
CA VAL A 100 -9.26 -6.95 6.03
C VAL A 100 -7.98 -7.56 6.61
N ARG A 101 -7.26 -8.29 5.76
CA ARG A 101 -5.87 -8.70 5.97
C ARG A 101 -4.97 -7.92 5.02
N LEU A 102 -3.85 -7.46 5.54
CA LEU A 102 -2.83 -6.75 4.77
C LEU A 102 -1.69 -7.71 4.43
N ASP A 103 -1.22 -7.63 3.20
CA ASP A 103 -0.03 -8.30 2.71
C ASP A 103 0.93 -7.23 2.16
N ILE A 104 2.13 -7.15 2.74
CA ILE A 104 3.14 -6.14 2.39
C ILE A 104 4.40 -6.89 1.98
N SER A 105 4.83 -6.72 0.73
CA SER A 105 5.96 -7.44 0.15
C SER A 105 7.02 -6.50 -0.46
N GLY A 106 8.30 -6.71 -0.17
CA GLY A 106 9.40 -6.01 -0.83
C GLY A 106 9.74 -6.60 -2.21
N PHE A 107 10.21 -5.77 -3.15
CA PHE A 107 10.78 -6.18 -4.44
C PHE A 107 12.23 -5.76 -4.62
#